data_AF-A0A967MTV6-F1
#
_entry.id   AF-A0A967MTV6-F1
#
_cell.length_a   1.000
_cell.length_b   1.000
_cell.length_c   1.000
_cell.angle_alpha   90.00
_cell.angle_beta   90.00
_cell.angle_gamma   90.00
#
_symmetry.space_group_name_H-M   'P 1'
#
loop_
_entity.id
_entity.type
_entity.pdbx_description
1 polymer ?
#
loop_
_entity_poly.entity_id
_entity_poly.type
_entity_poly.pdbx_seq_one_letter_code
_entity_poly.pdbx_strand_id
1 'polypeptide(L)' 'LDIGRRWGGRLDLGRLLEDARYYAREGVPVTRSQHDNTVAKYGELIDVPGFADTYLVEGKAPAVGALFQQPAFAR' A
#
# COMPACT_ATOMS: atom_id res chain seq x y z
N LEU A 1 -4.30 -19.60 7.36
CA LEU A 1 -4.29 -19.69 5.88
C LEU A 1 -3.94 -21.11 5.48
N ASP A 2 -4.74 -21.76 4.63
CA ASP A 2 -4.46 -23.13 4.18
C ASP A 2 -3.09 -23.23 3.48
N ILE A 3 -2.76 -22.24 2.63
CA ILE A 3 -1.46 -22.13 1.95
C ILE A 3 -0.29 -22.11 2.95
N GLY A 4 -0.36 -21.26 3.97
CA GLY A 4 0.70 -21.16 4.99
C GLY A 4 0.92 -22.46 5.74
N ARG A 5 -0.15 -23.18 6.08
CA ARG A 5 -0.04 -24.50 6.75
C ARG A 5 0.58 -25.55 5.85
N ARG A 6 0.23 -25.59 4.55
CA ARG A 6 0.82 -26.52 3.58
C ARG A 6 2.35 -26.37 3.47
N TRP A 7 2.87 -25.17 3.72
CA TRP A 7 4.30 -24.86 3.70
C TRP A 7 4.97 -24.97 5.10
N GLY A 8 4.26 -25.51 6.09
CA GLY A 8 4.78 -25.68 7.46
C GLY A 8 4.72 -24.42 8.34
N GLY A 9 4.05 -23.36 7.89
CA GLY A 9 3.84 -22.13 8.64
C GLY A 9 3.02 -22.35 9.91
N ARG A 10 3.45 -21.69 11.00
CA ARG A 10 2.90 -21.90 12.36
C ARG A 10 2.22 -20.68 12.97
N LEU A 11 2.35 -19.52 12.33
CA LEU A 11 1.73 -18.28 12.81
C LEU A 11 0.24 -18.25 12.47
N ASP A 12 -0.56 -17.71 13.38
CA ASP A 12 -1.96 -17.39 13.08
C ASP A 12 -2.05 -16.22 12.08
N LEU A 13 -3.21 -16.08 11.46
CA LEU A 13 -3.43 -15.06 10.42
C LEU A 13 -3.29 -13.63 10.96
N GLY A 14 -3.70 -13.38 12.20
CA GLY A 14 -3.62 -12.07 12.83
C GLY A 14 -2.17 -11.63 12.95
N ARG A 15 -1.31 -12.50 13.47
CA ARG A 15 0.12 -12.24 13.58
C ARG A 15 0.80 -12.07 12.22
N LEU A 16 0.43 -12.87 11.22
CA LEU A 16 0.97 -12.74 9.86
C LEU A 16 0.68 -11.38 9.21
N LEU A 17 -0.46 -10.77 9.51
CA LEU A 17 -0.89 -9.50 8.93
C LEU A 17 -0.60 -8.29 9.82
N GLU A 18 -0.07 -8.49 11.02
CA GLU A 18 0.11 -7.44 12.01
C GLU A 18 0.97 -6.29 11.48
N ASP A 19 2.16 -6.59 10.95
CA ASP A 19 3.08 -5.58 10.42
C ASP A 19 2.48 -4.89 9.18
N ALA A 20 1.77 -5.62 8.32
CA ALA A 20 1.11 -5.05 7.15
C ALA A 20 0.03 -4.03 7.55
N ARG A 21 -0.77 -4.34 8.58
CA ARG A 21 -1.77 -3.41 9.14
C ARG A 21 -1.12 -2.21 9.81
N TYR A 22 -0.02 -2.43 10.54
CA TYR A 22 0.76 -1.37 11.14
C TYR A 22 1.25 -0.39 10.07
N TYR A 23 1.96 -0.86 9.04
CA TYR A 23 2.50 0.01 8.00
C TYR A 23 1.42 0.63 7.11
N ALA A 24 0.27 -0.03 6.89
CA ALA A 24 -0.85 0.58 6.21
C ALA A 24 -1.42 1.79 6.99
N ARG A 25 -1.39 1.75 8.32
CA ARG A 25 -1.88 2.84 9.18
C ARG A 25 -0.83 3.93 9.40
N GLU A 26 0.35 3.55 9.86
CA GLU A 26 1.42 4.48 10.22
C GLU A 26 2.13 5.04 8.98
N GLY A 27 2.11 4.30 7.88
CA GLY A 27 2.70 4.66 6.61
C GLY A 27 4.17 4.25 6.46
N VAL A 28 4.66 4.42 5.24
CA VAL A 28 6.04 4.17 4.83
C VAL A 28 6.54 5.30 3.93
N PRO A 29 7.85 5.58 3.87
CA PRO A 29 8.38 6.58 2.94
C PRO A 29 8.23 6.10 1.49
N VAL A 30 7.72 6.97 0.62
CA VAL A 30 7.60 6.70 -0.82
C VAL A 30 8.98 6.44 -1.42
N THR A 31 9.13 5.30 -2.09
CA THR A 31 10.35 4.98 -2.84
C THR A 31 10.36 5.68 -4.19
N ARG A 32 11.54 5.81 -4.81
CA ARG A 32 11.67 6.34 -6.17
C ARG A 32 10.81 5.57 -7.18
N SER A 33 10.92 4.24 -7.19
CA SER A 33 10.16 3.41 -8.14
C SER A 33 8.65 3.51 -7.94
N GLN A 34 8.17 3.68 -6.71
CA GLN A 34 6.75 3.90 -6.44
C GLN A 34 6.28 5.24 -7.03
N HIS A 35 7.01 6.34 -6.79
CA HIS A 35 6.70 7.64 -7.37
C HIS A 35 6.64 7.56 -8.90
N ASP A 36 7.69 6.99 -9.52
CA ASP A 36 7.82 6.88 -10.97
C ASP A 36 6.67 6.04 -11.57
N ASN A 37 6.27 4.95 -10.90
CA ASN A 37 5.12 4.15 -11.32
C ASN A 37 3.80 4.93 -11.25
N THR A 38 3.56 5.67 -10.17
CA THR A 38 2.33 6.48 -10.04
C THR A 38 2.27 7.56 -11.12
N VAL A 39 3.39 8.22 -11.45
CA VAL A 39 3.46 9.18 -12.55
C VAL A 39 3.20 8.51 -13.90
N ALA A 40 3.90 7.41 -14.18
CA ALA A 40 3.78 6.70 -15.46
C ALA A 40 2.37 6.16 -15.72
N LYS A 41 1.65 5.78 -14.66
CA LYS A 41 0.29 5.22 -14.74
C LYS A 41 -0.83 6.22 -14.46
N TYR A 42 -0.49 7.47 -14.15
CA TYR A 42 -1.47 8.50 -13.79
C TYR A 42 -2.60 8.64 -14.82
N GLY A 43 -2.24 8.82 -16.09
CA GLY A 43 -3.23 9.03 -17.15
C GLY A 43 -4.14 7.83 -17.42
N GLU A 44 -3.68 6.61 -17.10
CA GLU A 44 -4.48 5.38 -17.24
C GLU A 44 -5.40 5.14 -16.03
N LEU A 45 -5.00 5.61 -14.85
CA LEU A 45 -5.61 5.21 -13.57
C LEU A 45 -6.37 6.31 -12.85
N ILE A 46 -6.21 7.59 -13.21
CA ILE A 46 -6.83 8.71 -12.49
C ILE A 46 -8.36 8.56 -12.33
N ASP A 47 -9.04 8.03 -13.34
CA ASP A 47 -10.49 7.83 -13.35
C ASP A 47 -10.92 6.45 -12.82
N VAL A 48 -9.98 5.58 -12.44
CA VAL A 48 -10.29 4.27 -11.84
C VAL A 48 -10.79 4.50 -10.40
N PRO A 49 -11.98 3.99 -10.04
CA PRO A 49 -12.54 4.22 -8.70
C PRO A 49 -11.57 3.87 -7.57
N GLY A 50 -11.34 4.83 -6.68
CA GLY A 50 -10.47 4.69 -5.51
C GLY A 50 -8.98 4.86 -5.76
N PHE A 51 -8.51 4.97 -7.02
CA PHE A 51 -7.08 5.18 -7.29
C PHE A 51 -6.60 6.53 -6.76
N ALA A 52 -7.30 7.62 -7.12
CA ALA A 52 -6.91 8.96 -6.71
C ALA A 52 -6.87 9.10 -5.18
N ASP A 53 -7.91 8.61 -4.50
CA ASP A 53 -8.01 8.66 -3.03
C ASP A 53 -6.94 7.82 -2.32
N THR A 54 -6.43 6.78 -2.97
CA THR A 54 -5.48 5.83 -2.36
C THR A 54 -4.01 6.16 -2.67
N TYR A 55 -3.71 6.68 -3.86
CA TYR A 55 -2.34 6.79 -4.38
C TYR A 55 -1.88 8.22 -4.68
N LEU A 56 -2.76 9.22 -4.60
CA LEU A 56 -2.42 10.62 -4.89
C LEU A 56 -2.58 11.50 -3.65
N VAL A 57 -1.71 12.51 -3.56
CA VAL A 57 -1.80 13.59 -2.58
C VAL A 57 -2.05 14.87 -3.35
N GLU A 58 -3.18 15.52 -3.07
CA GLU A 58 -3.62 16.73 -3.81
C GLU A 58 -3.63 16.52 -5.34
N GLY A 59 -4.08 15.32 -5.77
CA GLY A 59 -4.17 14.95 -7.18
C GLY A 59 -2.83 14.67 -7.86
N LYS A 60 -1.72 14.52 -7.11
CA LYS A 60 -0.39 14.24 -7.67
C LYS A 60 0.25 13.02 -7.03
N ALA A 61 1.19 12.40 -7.75
CA ALA A 61 2.04 11.36 -7.17
C ALA A 61 2.79 11.93 -5.96
N PRO A 62 2.78 11.25 -4.79
CA PRO A 62 3.47 11.74 -3.60
C PRO A 62 4.98 11.78 -3.84
N ALA A 63 5.66 12.78 -3.27
CA ALA A 63 7.10 12.94 -3.46
C ALA A 63 7.90 11.79 -2.83
N VAL A 64 9.05 11.45 -3.41
CA VAL A 64 9.98 10.47 -2.82
C VAL A 64 10.35 10.88 -1.39
N GLY A 65 10.24 9.95 -0.45
CA GLY A 65 10.47 10.17 0.98
C GLY A 65 9.27 10.74 1.75
N ALA A 66 8.21 11.20 1.07
CA ALA A 66 6.97 11.59 1.75
C ALA A 66 6.33 10.39 2.44
N LEU A 67 5.60 10.64 3.53
CA LEU A 67 4.87 9.60 4.24
C LEU A 67 3.66 9.16 3.42
N PHE A 68 3.60 7.87 3.08
CA PHE A 68 2.50 7.26 2.34
C PHE A 68 1.70 6.32 3.25
N GLN A 69 0.44 6.64 3.48
CA GLN A 69 -0.47 5.91 4.36
C GLN A 69 -1.62 5.31 3.55
N GLN A 70 -2.12 4.14 3.97
CA GLN A 70 -3.22 3.44 3.32
C GLN A 70 -4.25 2.95 4.36
N PRO A 71 -4.99 3.86 5.05
CA PRO A 71 -5.82 3.50 6.20
C PRO A 71 -6.94 2.50 5.89
N ALA A 72 -7.39 2.42 4.64
CA ALA A 72 -8.38 1.43 4.22
C ALA A 72 -7.86 -0.02 4.33
N PHE A 73 -6.55 -0.23 4.19
CA PHE A 73 -5.91 -1.55 4.27
C PHE A 73 -5.45 -1.94 5.67
N ALA A 74 -5.54 -1.03 6.64
CA ALA A 74 -5.14 -1.29 8.02
C ALA A 74 -6.17 -2.08 8.85
N ARG A 75 -7.30 -2.46 8.25
CA ARG A 75 -8.48 -3.04 8.91
C ARG A 75 -8.40 -4.56 9.08
#